data_AF-A0A3N5MIJ6-F1
#
_entry.id   AF-A0A3N5MIJ6-F1
#
_cell.length_a   1.000
_cell.length_b   1.000
_cell.length_c   1.000
_cell.angle_alpha   90.00
_cell.angle_beta   90.00
_cell.angle_gamma   90.00
#
_symmetry.space_group_name_H-M   'P 1'
#
loop_
_entity.id
_entity.type
_entity.pdbx_description
1 polymer ?
#
loop_
_entity_poly.entity_id
_entity_poly.type
_entity_poly.pdbx_seq_one_letter_code
_entity_poly.pdbx_strand_id
1 'polypeptide(L)'
;MSETPTPSDKLKSIIESARRLGMEMDEAEAMQWLQDMSSSRANEVTVDLRTGVFGDKVVMLDFDPHELARFREIGRLVEFKDEPGVVETALALSGSSAQSKVQSFPGDCDYFERVNILAESRQQACTILSRIMREKALSTLKGPAYLLIEVKFGSYPCNLVRAGSLIKAGAPVAWEPDEIVAGHVDACLPDGSPRAVTWEEVSSDPGWCKLDWVVADPTRGQVANASNMLDVTWEAPDGTITPLDGYLDPYFQEVYLEAGSAPIFSKLAQHVSANALEDYVAALEREVQKYLSHAPTNYGKVAKRMYNIFRLTGRYEEAAFLRELFDEPTTILYQVWSLIRTIDDCVKPGASITIDNLLAQTDHLILAVVEALEGDQESEIVRLLLRLRNALAGQESGQSLTAQAEAARAEVINVVNNFFYEKLVAVPAIKEYIEQKQANQNR
;
A
#
# COMPACT_ATOMS: atom_id res chain seq x y z
N MET A 1 36.51 -11.97 -25.58
CA MET A 1 35.61 -12.72 -24.68
C MET A 1 35.55 -11.91 -23.41
N SER A 2 34.49 -11.14 -23.18
CA SER A 2 34.30 -10.42 -21.92
C SER A 2 33.90 -11.43 -20.87
N GLU A 3 34.71 -11.60 -19.83
CA GLU A 3 34.34 -12.39 -18.65
C GLU A 3 33.03 -11.82 -18.09
N THR A 4 32.07 -12.70 -17.81
CA THR A 4 30.83 -12.33 -17.16
C THR A 4 31.18 -11.89 -15.73
N PRO A 5 30.83 -10.67 -15.32
CA PRO A 5 31.23 -10.15 -14.01
C PRO A 5 30.68 -11.04 -12.89
N THR A 6 31.50 -11.32 -11.88
CA THR A 6 31.07 -12.08 -10.71
C THR A 6 30.07 -11.27 -9.88
N PRO A 7 29.23 -11.89 -9.02
CA PRO A 7 28.32 -11.14 -8.13
C PRO A 7 29.04 -10.08 -7.28
N SER A 8 30.28 -10.35 -6.88
CA SER A 8 31.11 -9.37 -6.15
C SER A 8 31.53 -8.18 -7.01
N ASP A 9 31.78 -8.37 -8.30
CA ASP A 9 32.16 -7.29 -9.22
C ASP A 9 30.96 -6.41 -9.58
N LYS A 10 29.78 -7.01 -9.76
CA LYS A 10 28.53 -6.28 -9.97
C LYS A 10 28.20 -5.39 -8.78
N LEU A 11 28.32 -5.90 -7.56
CA LEU A 11 28.07 -5.11 -6.36
C LEU A 11 29.03 -3.93 -6.22
N LYS A 12 30.33 -4.13 -6.46
CA LYS A 12 31.30 -3.03 -6.44
C LYS A 12 30.92 -1.94 -7.44
N SER A 13 30.50 -2.32 -8.65
CA SER A 13 30.02 -1.37 -9.66
C SER A 13 28.77 -0.60 -9.21
N ILE A 14 27.86 -1.25 -8.47
CA ILE A 14 26.68 -0.62 -7.89
C ILE A 14 27.07 0.37 -6.80
N ILE A 15 27.94 -0.02 -5.87
CA ILE A 15 28.43 0.85 -4.78
C ILE A 15 29.16 2.06 -5.36
N GLU A 16 30.00 1.86 -6.39
CA GLU A 16 30.66 2.96 -7.11
C GLU A 16 29.66 3.88 -7.82
N SER A 17 28.57 3.32 -8.36
CA SER A 17 27.51 4.11 -8.98
C SER A 17 26.75 4.94 -7.94
N ALA A 18 26.41 4.36 -6.79
CA ALA A 18 25.79 5.07 -5.68
C ALA A 18 26.67 6.19 -5.13
N ARG A 19 27.97 5.93 -4.88
CA ARG A 19 28.93 6.94 -4.42
C ARG A 19 29.04 8.12 -5.40
N ARG A 20 29.09 7.85 -6.71
CA ARG A 20 29.13 8.92 -7.74
C ARG A 20 27.90 9.81 -7.73
N LEU A 21 26.77 9.28 -7.27
CA LEU A 21 25.52 10.01 -7.19
C LEU A 21 25.35 10.70 -5.83
N GLY A 22 26.28 10.56 -4.89
CA GLY A 22 26.10 11.06 -3.52
C GLY A 22 25.01 10.32 -2.75
N MET A 23 24.82 9.02 -3.03
CA MET A 23 24.05 8.14 -2.16
C MET A 23 25.00 7.52 -1.13
N GLU A 24 24.65 7.64 0.14
CA GLU A 24 25.29 6.85 1.20
C GLU A 24 24.73 5.42 1.13
N MET A 25 25.62 4.44 1.09
CA MET A 25 25.29 3.01 1.17
C MET A 25 26.19 2.40 2.23
N ASP A 26 25.60 1.70 3.20
CA ASP A 26 26.39 0.89 4.12
C ASP A 26 26.80 -0.41 3.38
N GLU A 27 28.06 -0.44 2.94
CA GLU A 27 28.63 -1.56 2.19
C GLU A 27 28.56 -2.88 2.98
N ALA A 28 28.68 -2.84 4.31
CA ALA A 28 28.58 -4.03 5.15
C ALA A 28 27.13 -4.50 5.28
N GLU A 29 26.17 -3.59 5.50
CA GLU A 29 24.75 -3.92 5.57
C GLU A 29 24.25 -4.48 4.22
N ALA A 30 24.57 -3.83 3.11
CA ALA A 30 24.19 -4.27 1.77
C ALA A 30 24.78 -5.65 1.43
N MET A 31 26.03 -5.91 1.84
CA MET A 31 26.66 -7.23 1.66
C MET A 31 25.98 -8.31 2.50
N GLN A 32 25.63 -8.01 3.74
CA GLN A 32 24.93 -8.94 4.61
C GLN A 32 23.55 -9.27 4.04
N TRP A 33 22.78 -8.26 3.63
CA TRP A 33 21.48 -8.42 3.00
C TRP A 33 21.56 -9.29 1.74
N LEU A 34 22.56 -9.09 0.87
CA LEU A 34 22.76 -9.92 -0.33
C LEU A 34 23.07 -11.39 0.00
N GLN A 35 23.85 -11.65 1.05
CA GLN A 35 24.14 -13.01 1.50
C GLN A 35 22.87 -13.70 2.03
N ASP A 36 22.07 -12.97 2.81
CA ASP A 36 20.83 -13.49 3.37
C ASP A 36 19.78 -13.76 2.27
N MET A 37 19.67 -12.87 1.28
CA MET A 37 18.83 -13.06 0.09
C MET A 37 19.28 -14.26 -0.76
N SER A 38 20.59 -14.41 -0.98
CA SER A 38 21.14 -15.49 -1.81
C SER A 38 21.04 -16.86 -1.12
N SER A 39 20.99 -16.89 0.21
CA SER A 39 20.83 -18.12 0.99
C SER A 39 19.38 -18.45 1.34
N SER A 40 18.46 -17.51 1.14
CA SER A 40 17.02 -17.72 1.35
C SER A 40 16.46 -18.74 0.37
N ARG A 41 15.64 -19.66 0.87
CA ARG A 41 14.81 -20.52 0.00
C ARG A 41 13.57 -19.74 -0.44
N ALA A 42 13.04 -20.07 -1.61
CA ALA A 42 11.74 -19.57 -2.03
C ALA A 42 10.68 -20.00 -0.98
N ASN A 43 9.78 -19.08 -0.62
CA ASN A 43 8.68 -19.31 0.33
C ASN A 43 9.15 -19.70 1.75
N GLU A 44 10.35 -19.27 2.15
CA GLU A 44 10.85 -19.49 3.51
C GLU A 44 10.19 -18.49 4.47
N VAL A 45 9.42 -19.00 5.43
CA VAL A 45 8.76 -18.17 6.45
C VAL A 45 9.60 -18.15 7.72
N THR A 46 9.80 -16.97 8.28
CA THR A 46 10.61 -16.75 9.49
C THR A 46 9.81 -16.08 10.57
N VAL A 47 10.12 -16.40 11.83
CA VAL A 47 9.49 -15.84 13.03
C VAL A 47 10.54 -15.08 13.83
N ASP A 48 10.29 -13.82 14.14
CA ASP A 48 11.08 -13.10 15.14
C ASP A 48 10.57 -13.50 16.54
N LEU A 49 11.32 -14.36 17.22
CA LEU A 49 10.96 -14.86 18.55
C LEU A 49 10.90 -13.78 19.63
N ARG A 50 11.57 -12.63 19.42
CA ARG A 50 11.57 -11.53 20.39
C ARG A 50 10.26 -10.74 20.33
N THR A 51 9.76 -10.50 19.13
CA THR A 51 8.60 -9.63 18.90
C THR A 51 7.32 -10.41 18.64
N GLY A 52 7.43 -11.67 18.22
CA GLY A 52 6.31 -12.54 17.87
C GLY A 52 5.75 -12.31 16.47
N VAL A 53 6.38 -11.46 15.65
CA VAL A 53 5.96 -11.27 14.25
C VAL A 53 6.57 -12.34 13.35
N PHE A 54 5.93 -12.61 12.22
CA PHE A 54 6.45 -13.55 11.23
C PHE A 54 6.03 -13.17 9.81
N GLY A 55 6.72 -13.71 8.82
CA GLY A 55 6.43 -13.45 7.42
C GLY A 55 7.43 -14.14 6.50
N ASP A 56 7.28 -13.91 5.20
CA ASP A 56 8.30 -14.32 4.23
C ASP A 56 9.66 -13.72 4.60
N LYS A 57 10.72 -14.54 4.57
CA LYS A 57 12.07 -14.16 4.99
C LYS A 57 12.55 -12.89 4.30
N VAL A 58 12.24 -12.71 3.02
CA VAL A 58 12.66 -11.54 2.24
C VAL A 58 12.03 -10.25 2.78
N VAL A 59 10.79 -10.31 3.26
CA VAL A 59 10.14 -9.17 3.91
C VAL A 59 10.72 -8.93 5.30
N MET A 60 10.94 -10.01 6.06
CA MET A 60 11.45 -9.94 7.42
C MET A 60 12.87 -9.37 7.53
N LEU A 61 13.70 -9.49 6.49
CA LEU A 61 15.04 -8.88 6.44
C LEU A 61 15.00 -7.35 6.50
N ASP A 62 13.93 -6.75 5.98
CA ASP A 62 13.78 -5.29 5.86
C ASP A 62 12.72 -4.71 6.81
N PHE A 63 12.18 -5.54 7.71
CA PHE A 63 11.19 -5.14 8.70
C PHE A 63 11.85 -4.61 9.98
N ASP A 64 11.56 -3.35 10.32
CA ASP A 64 11.96 -2.72 11.57
C ASP A 64 10.79 -2.77 12.59
N PRO A 65 10.97 -3.42 13.76
CA PRO A 65 9.96 -3.48 14.79
C PRO A 65 9.79 -2.19 15.61
N HIS A 66 10.54 -1.11 15.37
CA HIS A 66 10.42 0.14 16.12
C HIS A 66 8.96 0.65 16.20
N GLU A 67 8.25 0.64 15.07
CA GLU A 67 6.87 1.10 14.96
C GLU A 67 5.83 0.00 15.31
N LEU A 68 6.28 -1.21 15.67
CA LEU A 68 5.39 -2.36 15.84
C LEU A 68 4.33 -2.14 16.93
N ALA A 69 4.67 -1.42 18.01
CA ALA A 69 3.71 -1.10 19.06
C ALA A 69 2.55 -0.23 18.53
N ARG A 70 2.88 0.78 17.71
CA ARG A 70 1.90 1.66 17.05
C ARG A 70 1.03 0.87 16.09
N PHE A 71 1.63 0.00 15.27
CA PHE A 71 0.90 -0.87 14.36
C PHE A 71 -0.01 -1.86 15.08
N ARG A 72 0.40 -2.45 16.20
CA ARG A 72 -0.49 -3.30 17.00
C ARG A 72 -1.64 -2.51 17.62
N GLU A 73 -1.41 -1.26 18.01
CA GLU A 73 -2.48 -0.42 18.56
C GLU A 73 -3.56 -0.10 17.54
N ILE A 74 -3.16 0.34 16.34
CA ILE A 74 -4.09 0.56 15.22
C ILE A 74 -4.68 -0.78 14.75
N GLY A 75 -3.88 -1.85 14.73
CA GLY A 75 -4.28 -3.23 14.46
C GLY A 75 -5.50 -3.66 15.27
N ARG A 76 -5.55 -3.32 16.57
CA ARG A 76 -6.69 -3.60 17.45
C ARG A 76 -8.00 -2.96 17.00
N LEU A 77 -7.93 -1.80 16.34
CA LEU A 77 -9.11 -1.16 15.77
C LEU A 77 -9.57 -1.88 14.50
N VAL A 78 -8.64 -2.28 13.63
CA VAL A 78 -8.96 -2.74 12.27
C VAL A 78 -9.18 -4.26 12.15
N GLU A 79 -8.59 -5.07 13.04
CA GLU A 79 -8.60 -6.53 12.97
C GLU A 79 -10.00 -7.13 13.11
N PHE A 80 -10.28 -8.20 12.38
CA PHE A 80 -11.38 -9.09 12.66
C PHE A 80 -11.00 -10.05 13.80
N LYS A 81 -12.01 -10.64 14.43
CA LYS A 81 -11.83 -11.51 15.59
C LYS A 81 -12.18 -12.93 15.24
N ASP A 82 -11.39 -13.84 15.79
CA ASP A 82 -11.72 -15.26 15.79
C ASP A 82 -13.09 -15.49 16.45
N GLU A 83 -13.90 -16.33 15.82
CA GLU A 83 -15.09 -16.93 16.40
C GLU A 83 -14.86 -18.45 16.45
N PRO A 84 -14.70 -19.06 17.64
CA PRO A 84 -14.31 -20.47 17.74
C PRO A 84 -15.19 -21.40 16.90
N GLY A 85 -14.56 -22.10 15.95
CA GLY A 85 -15.23 -23.04 15.04
C GLY A 85 -16.04 -22.39 13.91
N VAL A 86 -15.93 -21.08 13.71
CA VAL A 86 -16.71 -20.33 12.71
C VAL A 86 -15.82 -19.40 11.89
N VAL A 87 -14.97 -18.59 12.54
CA VAL A 87 -14.08 -17.62 11.89
C VAL A 87 -12.69 -17.74 12.48
N GLU A 88 -11.69 -17.83 11.62
CA GLU A 88 -10.28 -17.77 11.99
C GLU A 88 -9.62 -16.61 11.25
N THR A 89 -8.80 -15.81 11.94
CA THR A 89 -8.18 -14.63 11.34
C THR A 89 -6.66 -14.57 11.53
N ALA A 90 -5.99 -13.87 10.62
CA ALA A 90 -4.57 -13.57 10.70
C ALA A 90 -4.28 -12.18 10.17
N LEU A 91 -4.13 -11.21 11.08
CA LEU A 91 -3.79 -9.84 10.74
C LEU A 91 -2.29 -9.71 10.43
N ALA A 92 -1.99 -9.09 9.29
CA ALA A 92 -0.67 -8.71 8.86
C ALA A 92 -0.61 -7.23 8.47
N LEU A 93 0.58 -6.64 8.58
CA LEU A 93 0.93 -5.45 7.82
C LEU A 93 1.16 -5.84 6.37
N SER A 94 0.79 -4.95 5.46
CA SER A 94 1.01 -5.15 4.03
C SER A 94 1.52 -3.89 3.36
N GLY A 95 1.92 -4.03 2.08
CA GLY A 95 2.28 -2.92 1.22
C GLY A 95 3.33 -2.00 1.85
N SER A 96 2.98 -0.72 2.01
CA SER A 96 3.90 0.30 2.51
C SER A 96 4.25 0.14 3.98
N SER A 97 3.37 -0.46 4.78
CA SER A 97 3.55 -0.65 6.22
C SER A 97 4.42 -1.86 6.58
N ALA A 98 4.59 -2.80 5.65
CA ALA A 98 5.42 -3.98 5.82
C ALA A 98 6.87 -3.83 5.31
N GLN A 99 7.21 -2.68 4.70
CA GLN A 99 8.48 -2.45 4.00
C GLN A 99 9.33 -1.37 4.71
N SER A 100 9.60 -1.53 6.01
CA SER A 100 10.19 -0.48 6.86
C SER A 100 11.44 0.16 6.28
N LYS A 101 12.36 -0.59 5.67
CA LYS A 101 13.56 -0.05 5.03
C LYS A 101 13.27 0.81 3.78
N VAL A 102 12.29 0.42 2.96
CA VAL A 102 11.91 1.13 1.73
C VAL A 102 10.89 2.26 2.00
N GLN A 103 10.29 2.24 3.18
CA GLN A 103 9.27 3.17 3.61
C GLN A 103 9.34 3.37 5.13
N SER A 104 10.39 4.05 5.60
CA SER A 104 10.60 4.35 7.03
C SER A 104 9.48 5.22 7.61
N PHE A 105 8.82 6.00 6.76
CA PHE A 105 7.70 6.87 7.12
C PHE A 105 6.48 6.57 6.26
N PRO A 106 5.73 5.50 6.54
CA PRO A 106 4.50 5.21 5.81
C PRO A 106 3.47 6.30 6.10
N GLY A 107 2.86 6.84 5.04
CA GLY A 107 1.79 7.84 5.15
C GLY A 107 0.44 7.23 5.54
N ASP A 108 0.28 5.92 5.33
CA ASP A 108 -0.90 5.14 5.68
C ASP A 108 -0.51 3.92 6.51
N CYS A 109 -1.47 3.32 7.21
CA CYS A 109 -1.33 2.06 7.92
C CYS A 109 -2.11 0.99 7.15
N ASP A 110 -1.42 0.26 6.29
CA ASP A 110 -1.97 -0.75 5.41
C ASP A 110 -1.93 -2.13 6.09
N TYR A 111 -3.10 -2.70 6.30
CA TYR A 111 -3.26 -4.05 6.81
C TYR A 111 -3.84 -4.96 5.74
N PHE A 112 -3.49 -6.23 5.90
CA PHE A 112 -4.08 -7.34 5.18
C PHE A 112 -4.47 -8.39 6.20
N GLU A 113 -5.64 -8.98 6.06
CA GLU A 113 -6.12 -9.98 7.00
C GLU A 113 -6.69 -11.18 6.27
N ARG A 114 -6.13 -12.35 6.58
CA ARG A 114 -6.73 -13.60 6.15
C ARG A 114 -7.93 -13.88 7.04
N VAL A 115 -9.08 -14.14 6.44
CA VAL A 115 -10.31 -14.49 7.15
C VAL A 115 -10.84 -15.80 6.59
N ASN A 116 -10.69 -16.88 7.34
CA ASN A 116 -11.19 -18.19 6.96
C ASN A 116 -12.50 -18.49 7.69
N ILE A 117 -13.55 -18.78 6.92
CA ILE A 117 -14.90 -19.01 7.43
C ILE A 117 -15.22 -20.50 7.31
N LEU A 118 -15.44 -21.15 8.44
CA LEU A 118 -15.86 -22.53 8.52
C LEU A 118 -17.39 -22.60 8.44
N ALA A 119 -17.91 -23.22 7.39
CA ALA A 119 -19.36 -23.30 7.17
C ALA A 119 -19.76 -24.51 6.32
N GLU A 120 -21.01 -24.97 6.47
CA GLU A 120 -21.56 -26.12 5.73
C GLU A 120 -21.71 -25.83 4.23
N SER A 121 -21.80 -24.56 3.84
CA SER A 121 -21.95 -24.14 2.46
C SER A 121 -21.37 -22.75 2.20
N ARG A 122 -20.98 -22.48 0.95
CA ARG A 122 -20.58 -21.13 0.51
C ARG A 122 -21.62 -20.07 0.87
N GLN A 123 -22.91 -20.37 0.72
CA GLN A 123 -23.98 -19.42 1.03
C GLN A 123 -24.00 -19.05 2.53
N GLN A 124 -23.78 -20.04 3.40
CA GLN A 124 -23.64 -19.80 4.83
C GLN A 124 -22.37 -19.00 5.13
N ALA A 125 -21.24 -19.31 4.48
CA ALA A 125 -20.01 -18.53 4.62
C ALA A 125 -20.20 -17.06 4.22
N CYS A 126 -20.85 -16.79 3.08
CA CYS A 126 -21.20 -15.43 2.65
C CYS A 126 -22.11 -14.71 3.68
N THR A 127 -23.02 -15.43 4.31
CA THR A 127 -23.90 -14.89 5.36
C THR A 127 -23.12 -14.53 6.62
N ILE A 128 -22.17 -15.39 7.03
CA ILE A 128 -21.25 -15.12 8.15
C ILE A 128 -20.38 -13.90 7.84
N LEU A 129 -19.79 -13.85 6.64
CA LEU A 129 -18.98 -12.71 6.19
C LEU A 129 -19.78 -11.41 6.24
N SER A 130 -20.98 -11.42 5.67
CA SER A 130 -21.90 -10.27 5.65
C SER A 130 -22.17 -9.74 7.05
N ARG A 131 -22.40 -10.64 8.02
CA ARG A 131 -22.61 -10.29 9.42
C ARG A 131 -21.36 -9.65 10.02
N ILE A 132 -20.21 -10.32 9.98
CA ILE A 132 -18.99 -9.83 10.65
C ILE A 132 -18.51 -8.50 10.04
N MET A 133 -18.64 -8.33 8.72
CA MET A 133 -18.30 -7.08 8.01
C MET A 133 -19.17 -5.92 8.51
N ARG A 134 -20.49 -6.13 8.56
CA ARG A 134 -21.42 -5.09 9.01
C ARG A 134 -21.27 -4.78 10.49
N GLU A 135 -21.11 -5.80 11.33
CA GLU A 135 -20.85 -5.65 12.77
C GLU A 135 -19.55 -4.88 13.03
N LYS A 136 -18.47 -5.20 12.30
CA LYS A 136 -17.20 -4.48 12.37
C LYS A 136 -17.35 -3.01 11.98
N ALA A 137 -18.00 -2.75 10.85
CA ALA A 137 -18.23 -1.39 10.38
C ALA A 137 -19.05 -0.59 11.40
N LEU A 138 -20.19 -1.12 11.85
CA LEU A 138 -21.08 -0.46 12.81
C LEU A 138 -20.41 -0.20 14.17
N SER A 139 -19.63 -1.16 14.68
CA SER A 139 -18.92 -1.01 15.97
C SER A 139 -17.73 -0.05 15.89
N THR A 140 -17.23 0.24 14.69
CA THR A 140 -16.08 1.14 14.46
C THR A 140 -16.42 2.37 13.63
N LEU A 141 -17.71 2.72 13.51
CA LEU A 141 -18.18 3.91 12.76
C LEU A 141 -17.45 5.19 13.17
N LYS A 142 -17.38 5.45 14.48
CA LYS A 142 -16.75 6.64 15.06
C LYS A 142 -16.31 6.38 16.50
N GLY A 143 -15.11 6.83 16.83
CA GLY A 143 -14.59 6.82 18.19
C GLY A 143 -13.83 8.10 18.53
N PRO A 144 -13.24 8.20 19.73
CA PRO A 144 -12.46 9.38 20.15
C PRO A 144 -11.23 9.66 19.27
N ALA A 145 -10.68 8.61 18.64
CA ALA A 145 -9.44 8.66 17.88
C ALA A 145 -9.57 8.04 16.48
N TYR A 146 -10.78 7.79 15.99
CA TYR A 146 -10.97 7.20 14.66
C TYR A 146 -12.35 7.50 14.06
N LEU A 147 -12.45 7.40 12.74
CA LEU A 147 -13.68 7.53 11.95
C LEU A 147 -13.62 6.56 10.76
N LEU A 148 -14.67 5.75 10.57
CA LEU A 148 -14.82 4.92 9.38
C LEU A 148 -15.10 5.81 8.16
N ILE A 149 -14.39 5.57 7.05
CA ILE A 149 -14.52 6.32 5.80
C ILE A 149 -15.40 5.55 4.82
N GLU A 150 -15.08 4.28 4.57
CA GLU A 150 -15.69 3.48 3.51
C GLU A 150 -15.58 1.99 3.84
N VAL A 151 -16.55 1.20 3.37
CA VAL A 151 -16.45 -0.25 3.31
C VAL A 151 -16.70 -0.72 1.89
N LYS A 152 -15.81 -1.56 1.34
CA LYS A 152 -16.04 -2.30 0.11
C LYS A 152 -16.55 -3.68 0.45
N PHE A 153 -17.75 -4.01 -0.03
CA PHE A 153 -18.38 -5.30 0.19
C PHE A 153 -19.51 -5.52 -0.82
N GLY A 154 -19.49 -6.65 -1.51
CA GLY A 154 -20.51 -7.03 -2.47
C GLY A 154 -20.30 -6.45 -3.87
N SER A 155 -21.02 -7.01 -4.83
CA SER A 155 -21.06 -6.57 -6.22
C SER A 155 -22.44 -6.03 -6.62
N TYR A 156 -22.50 -5.01 -7.47
CA TYR A 156 -23.77 -4.51 -7.98
C TYR A 156 -24.49 -5.59 -8.83
N PRO A 157 -25.78 -5.91 -8.55
CA PRO A 157 -26.50 -7.00 -9.23
C PRO A 157 -26.93 -6.64 -10.65
N CYS A 158 -27.01 -5.36 -10.98
CA CYS A 158 -27.38 -4.85 -12.29
C CYS A 158 -26.72 -3.50 -12.56
N ASN A 159 -26.84 -2.99 -13.79
CA ASN A 159 -26.38 -1.64 -14.11
C ASN A 159 -27.24 -0.61 -13.39
N LEU A 160 -26.61 0.36 -12.74
CA LEU A 160 -27.28 1.41 -11.97
C LEU A 160 -26.62 2.77 -12.24
N VAL A 161 -27.34 3.84 -11.95
CA VAL A 161 -26.83 5.21 -11.94
C VAL A 161 -26.78 5.68 -10.49
N ARG A 162 -25.57 5.97 -9.99
CA ARG A 162 -25.33 6.51 -8.64
C ARG A 162 -24.54 7.80 -8.77
N ALA A 163 -24.99 8.86 -8.10
CA ALA A 163 -24.38 10.20 -8.19
C ALA A 163 -24.15 10.66 -9.65
N GLY A 164 -25.08 10.37 -10.56
CA GLY A 164 -25.00 10.72 -11.98
C GLY A 164 -24.04 9.87 -12.83
N SER A 165 -23.35 8.90 -12.24
CA SER A 165 -22.44 8.00 -12.94
C SER A 165 -23.03 6.61 -13.16
N LEU A 166 -22.83 6.05 -14.35
CA LEU A 166 -23.22 4.68 -14.65
C LEU A 166 -22.25 3.69 -13.98
N ILE A 167 -22.78 2.87 -13.10
CA ILE A 167 -22.12 1.74 -12.46
C ILE A 167 -22.57 0.45 -13.15
N LYS A 168 -21.60 -0.39 -13.54
CA LYS A 168 -21.89 -1.66 -14.22
C LYS A 168 -22.19 -2.77 -13.22
N ALA A 169 -23.01 -3.73 -13.64
CA ALA A 169 -23.18 -4.99 -12.91
C ALA A 169 -21.82 -5.67 -12.68
N GLY A 170 -21.63 -6.26 -11.50
CA GLY A 170 -20.37 -6.88 -11.08
C GLY A 170 -19.30 -5.89 -10.59
N ALA A 171 -19.54 -4.58 -10.66
CA ALA A 171 -18.64 -3.61 -10.02
C ALA A 171 -18.75 -3.72 -8.49
N PRO A 172 -17.64 -3.52 -7.75
CA PRO A 172 -17.67 -3.55 -6.29
C PRO A 172 -18.54 -2.41 -5.74
N VAL A 173 -19.28 -2.69 -4.67
CA VAL A 173 -20.05 -1.70 -3.94
C VAL A 173 -19.17 -1.06 -2.88
N ALA A 174 -19.02 0.26 -2.96
CA ALA A 174 -18.43 1.11 -1.92
C ALA A 174 -19.57 1.70 -1.07
N TRP A 175 -19.58 1.36 0.21
CA TRP A 175 -20.58 1.77 1.19
C TRP A 175 -20.05 2.92 2.04
N GLU A 176 -20.80 4.01 2.10
CA GLU A 176 -20.58 5.09 3.05
C GLU A 176 -21.12 4.72 4.44
N PRO A 177 -20.61 5.31 5.54
CA PRO A 177 -21.03 4.99 6.90
C PRO A 177 -22.56 5.05 7.12
N ASP A 178 -23.22 6.07 6.57
CA ASP A 178 -24.67 6.24 6.70
C ASP A 178 -25.45 5.17 5.91
N GLU A 179 -24.92 4.71 4.78
CA GLU A 179 -25.51 3.63 3.97
C GLU A 179 -25.42 2.27 4.69
N ILE A 180 -24.32 2.03 5.42
CA ILE A 180 -24.14 0.81 6.24
C ILE A 180 -25.15 0.79 7.39
N VAL A 181 -25.38 1.94 8.03
CA VAL A 181 -26.41 2.12 9.07
C VAL A 181 -27.80 1.87 8.48
N ALA A 182 -28.09 2.48 7.32
CA ALA A 182 -29.36 2.30 6.61
C ALA A 182 -29.55 0.88 6.04
N GLY A 183 -28.46 0.13 5.82
CA GLY A 183 -28.47 -1.21 5.22
C GLY A 183 -28.75 -1.24 3.72
N HIS A 184 -28.70 -0.08 3.04
CA HIS A 184 -28.91 0.00 1.59
C HIS A 184 -28.22 1.23 0.98
N VAL A 185 -27.96 1.15 -0.32
CA VAL A 185 -27.53 2.25 -1.17
C VAL A 185 -28.69 2.66 -2.06
N ASP A 186 -28.98 3.96 -2.11
CA ASP A 186 -29.94 4.52 -3.05
C ASP A 186 -29.29 4.78 -4.41
N ALA A 187 -29.93 4.27 -5.47
CA ALA A 187 -29.52 4.47 -6.85
C ALA A 187 -30.73 4.57 -7.78
N CYS A 188 -30.48 4.79 -9.07
CA CYS A 188 -31.50 4.69 -10.11
C CYS A 188 -31.14 3.58 -11.11
N LEU A 189 -32.13 2.94 -11.69
CA LEU A 189 -31.95 2.18 -12.92
C LEU A 189 -31.60 3.13 -14.08
N PRO A 190 -31.04 2.64 -15.20
CA PRO A 190 -30.69 3.48 -16.35
C PRO A 190 -31.89 4.21 -16.98
N ASP A 191 -33.12 3.76 -16.70
CA ASP A 191 -34.37 4.42 -17.12
C ASP A 191 -34.83 5.54 -16.17
N GLY A 192 -34.08 5.78 -15.08
CA GLY A 192 -34.36 6.80 -14.08
C GLY A 192 -35.27 6.35 -12.93
N SER A 193 -35.76 5.10 -12.92
CA SER A 193 -36.57 4.59 -11.81
C SER A 193 -35.71 4.33 -10.56
N PRO A 194 -36.21 4.62 -9.34
CA PRO A 194 -35.45 4.47 -8.12
C PRO A 194 -35.22 2.99 -7.78
N ARG A 195 -34.04 2.68 -7.23
CA ARG A 195 -33.62 1.34 -6.82
C ARG A 195 -32.71 1.42 -5.59
N ALA A 196 -33.18 0.86 -4.48
CA ALA A 196 -32.37 0.65 -3.29
C ALA A 196 -31.68 -0.72 -3.36
N VAL A 197 -30.35 -0.79 -3.34
CA VAL A 197 -29.57 -2.04 -3.29
C VAL A 197 -29.25 -2.34 -1.84
N THR A 198 -29.69 -3.49 -1.31
CA THR A 198 -29.50 -3.80 0.13
C THR A 198 -28.20 -4.53 0.40
N TRP A 199 -27.72 -4.41 1.65
CA TRP A 199 -26.52 -5.10 2.12
C TRP A 199 -26.65 -6.62 1.99
N GLU A 200 -27.82 -7.15 2.33
CA GLU A 200 -28.11 -8.57 2.25
C GLU A 200 -28.17 -9.07 0.81
N GLU A 201 -28.68 -8.26 -0.13
CA GLU A 201 -28.76 -8.63 -1.54
C GLU A 201 -27.38 -8.88 -2.16
N VAL A 202 -26.41 -8.01 -1.88
CA VAL A 202 -25.07 -8.11 -2.50
C VAL A 202 -24.18 -9.13 -1.81
N SER A 203 -24.57 -9.61 -0.63
CA SER A 203 -23.75 -10.50 0.21
C SER A 203 -23.44 -11.87 -0.41
N SER A 204 -24.25 -12.34 -1.36
CA SER A 204 -24.01 -13.63 -2.04
C SER A 204 -22.78 -13.61 -2.96
N ASP A 205 -22.38 -12.43 -3.41
CA ASP A 205 -21.19 -12.19 -4.21
C ASP A 205 -20.33 -11.10 -3.52
N PRO A 206 -19.61 -11.46 -2.44
CA PRO A 206 -18.96 -10.49 -1.57
C PRO A 206 -17.83 -9.71 -2.29
N GLY A 207 -17.26 -10.28 -3.36
CA GLY A 207 -16.22 -9.64 -4.15
C GLY A 207 -15.08 -9.09 -3.29
N TRP A 208 -14.61 -7.89 -3.65
CA TRP A 208 -13.52 -7.22 -2.96
C TRP A 208 -13.96 -6.70 -1.58
N CYS A 209 -13.35 -7.24 -0.50
CA CYS A 209 -13.66 -6.89 0.88
C CYS A 209 -12.59 -5.99 1.49
N LYS A 210 -12.92 -4.74 1.83
CA LYS A 210 -11.97 -3.78 2.42
C LYS A 210 -12.67 -2.78 3.34
N LEU A 211 -12.01 -2.37 4.41
CA LEU A 211 -12.46 -1.27 5.27
C LEU A 211 -11.39 -0.19 5.38
N ASP A 212 -11.81 1.06 5.39
CA ASP A 212 -10.94 2.24 5.46
C ASP A 212 -11.38 3.17 6.60
N TRP A 213 -10.41 3.59 7.41
CA TRP A 213 -10.59 4.53 8.52
C TRP A 213 -9.60 5.70 8.42
N VAL A 214 -9.98 6.84 9.00
CA VAL A 214 -9.00 7.82 9.50
C VAL A 214 -8.77 7.52 10.97
N VAL A 215 -7.51 7.47 11.40
CA VAL A 215 -7.10 7.29 12.79
C VAL A 215 -6.23 8.46 13.25
N ALA A 216 -6.39 8.87 14.50
CA ALA A 216 -5.48 9.80 15.14
C ALA A 216 -4.17 9.08 15.45
N ASP A 217 -3.04 9.72 15.12
CA ASP A 217 -1.70 9.29 15.47
C ASP A 217 -1.11 10.30 16.47
N PRO A 218 -1.40 10.14 17.77
CA PRO A 218 -0.97 11.09 18.79
C PRO A 218 0.55 11.13 18.95
N THR A 219 1.25 10.02 18.67
CA THR A 219 2.72 9.94 18.72
C THR A 219 3.36 10.90 17.74
N ARG A 220 2.75 11.06 16.56
CA ARG A 220 3.23 11.97 15.50
C ARG A 220 2.46 13.30 15.44
N GLY A 221 1.46 13.49 16.29
CA GLY A 221 0.61 14.69 16.31
C GLY A 221 -0.19 14.90 15.01
N GLN A 222 -0.53 13.83 14.29
CA GLN A 222 -1.19 13.88 12.99
C GLN A 222 -2.36 12.89 12.89
N VAL A 223 -2.97 12.79 11.72
CA VAL A 223 -3.91 11.72 11.35
C VAL A 223 -3.29 10.82 10.29
N ALA A 224 -3.65 9.55 10.29
CA ALA A 224 -3.24 8.57 9.28
C ALA A 224 -4.48 7.86 8.72
N ASN A 225 -4.42 7.47 7.45
CA ASN A 225 -5.40 6.50 6.96
C ASN A 225 -4.98 5.12 7.45
N ALA A 226 -5.93 4.32 7.91
CA ALA A 226 -5.75 2.92 8.21
C ALA A 226 -6.69 2.11 7.32
N SER A 227 -6.17 1.06 6.68
CA SER A 227 -6.96 0.22 5.80
C SER A 227 -6.77 -1.25 6.14
N ASN A 228 -7.83 -2.06 6.03
CA ASN A 228 -7.74 -3.51 6.18
C ASN A 228 -8.37 -4.19 4.97
N MET A 229 -7.53 -4.83 4.15
CA MET A 229 -7.94 -5.66 3.02
C MET A 229 -8.12 -7.10 3.48
N LEU A 230 -9.27 -7.71 3.20
CA LEU A 230 -9.57 -9.07 3.64
C LEU A 230 -9.45 -10.08 2.49
N ASP A 231 -8.58 -11.06 2.68
CA ASP A 231 -8.51 -12.25 1.83
C ASP A 231 -9.39 -13.34 2.47
N VAL A 232 -10.63 -13.42 1.99
CA VAL A 232 -11.68 -14.22 2.61
C VAL A 232 -11.80 -15.58 1.92
N THR A 233 -11.70 -16.62 2.73
CA THR A 233 -11.85 -18.01 2.30
C THR A 233 -13.02 -18.68 3.01
N TRP A 234 -13.65 -19.63 2.32
CA TRP A 234 -14.60 -20.57 2.90
C TRP A 234 -13.96 -21.95 3.00
N GLU A 235 -13.98 -22.52 4.20
CA GLU A 235 -13.63 -23.91 4.47
C GLU A 235 -14.91 -24.76 4.61
N ALA A 236 -15.06 -25.72 3.69
CA ALA A 236 -16.15 -26.67 3.70
C ALA A 236 -15.92 -27.78 4.76
N PRO A 237 -16.97 -28.55 5.15
CA PRO A 237 -16.82 -29.62 6.15
C PRO A 237 -15.84 -30.73 5.76
N ASP A 238 -15.50 -30.86 4.48
CA ASP A 238 -14.48 -31.80 3.99
C ASP A 238 -13.04 -31.25 4.04
N GLY A 239 -12.87 -30.01 4.51
CA GLY A 239 -11.59 -29.29 4.59
C GLY A 239 -11.20 -28.55 3.32
N THR A 240 -12.05 -28.56 2.27
CA THR A 240 -11.78 -27.79 1.05
C THR A 240 -11.85 -26.30 1.31
N ILE A 241 -10.79 -25.57 0.97
CA ILE A 241 -10.70 -24.12 1.11
C ILE A 241 -10.91 -23.45 -0.25
N THR A 242 -11.85 -22.51 -0.33
CA THR A 242 -12.19 -21.76 -1.55
C THR A 242 -12.20 -20.26 -1.27
N PRO A 243 -11.43 -19.43 -1.99
CA PRO A 243 -11.54 -17.97 -1.92
C PRO A 243 -12.93 -17.50 -2.35
N LEU A 244 -13.53 -16.58 -1.59
CA LEU A 244 -14.89 -16.11 -1.87
C LEU A 244 -14.97 -15.13 -3.03
N ASP A 245 -13.88 -14.44 -3.33
CA ASP A 245 -13.69 -13.56 -4.49
C ASP A 245 -13.07 -14.27 -5.72
N GLY A 246 -12.66 -15.54 -5.54
CA GLY A 246 -12.07 -16.38 -6.59
C GLY A 246 -10.54 -16.30 -6.69
N TYR A 247 -9.85 -15.60 -5.79
CA TYR A 247 -8.39 -15.51 -5.80
C TYR A 247 -7.82 -15.56 -4.37
N LEU A 248 -6.76 -16.35 -4.15
CA LEU A 248 -6.06 -16.35 -2.86
C LEU A 248 -4.78 -15.53 -3.00
N ASP A 249 -4.67 -14.46 -2.20
CA ASP A 249 -3.57 -13.52 -2.32
C ASP A 249 -2.24 -14.10 -1.81
N PRO A 250 -1.13 -13.87 -2.54
CA PRO A 250 0.19 -14.32 -2.11
C PRO A 250 0.76 -13.45 -0.97
N TYR A 251 1.45 -14.10 -0.04
CA TYR A 251 1.94 -13.48 1.20
C TYR A 251 3.32 -12.80 1.11
N PHE A 252 3.87 -12.63 -0.09
CA PHE A 252 5.27 -12.21 -0.30
C PHE A 252 5.61 -10.79 0.21
N GLN A 253 4.63 -10.04 0.74
CA GLN A 253 4.80 -8.69 1.28
C GLN A 253 4.09 -8.50 2.64
N GLU A 254 3.77 -9.59 3.32
CA GLU A 254 3.00 -9.56 4.57
C GLU A 254 3.90 -9.79 5.79
N VAL A 255 3.69 -8.99 6.84
CA VAL A 255 4.28 -9.20 8.17
C VAL A 255 3.15 -9.42 9.17
N TYR A 256 2.96 -10.67 9.57
CA TYR A 256 1.94 -11.08 10.52
C TYR A 256 2.28 -10.63 11.93
N LEU A 257 1.29 -10.06 12.61
CA LEU A 257 1.53 -9.33 13.85
C LEU A 257 1.58 -10.23 15.08
N GLU A 258 0.99 -11.42 15.03
CA GLU A 258 0.85 -12.30 16.20
C GLU A 258 1.19 -13.74 15.84
N ALA A 259 2.22 -14.31 16.46
CA ALA A 259 2.67 -15.70 16.24
C ALA A 259 1.55 -16.75 16.44
N GLY A 260 0.51 -16.42 17.23
CA GLY A 260 -0.67 -17.27 17.40
C GLY A 260 -1.45 -17.53 16.11
N SER A 261 -1.33 -16.68 15.09
CA SER A 261 -1.98 -16.86 13.78
C SER A 261 -1.15 -17.69 12.79
N ALA A 262 0.07 -18.11 13.16
CA ALA A 262 0.89 -18.96 12.30
C ALA A 262 0.19 -20.25 11.82
N PRO A 263 -0.68 -20.94 12.61
CA PRO A 263 -1.41 -22.10 12.13
C PRO A 263 -2.37 -21.80 10.97
N ILE A 264 -3.17 -20.73 11.06
CA ILE A 264 -4.11 -20.37 9.99
C ILE A 264 -3.36 -19.87 8.75
N PHE A 265 -2.30 -19.07 8.94
CA PHE A 265 -1.41 -18.71 7.85
C PHE A 265 -0.85 -19.95 7.14
N SER A 266 -0.29 -20.90 7.89
CA SER A 266 0.31 -22.13 7.32
C SER A 266 -0.71 -22.97 6.59
N LYS A 267 -1.95 -23.01 7.08
CA LYS A 267 -3.07 -23.68 6.42
C LYS A 267 -3.34 -23.04 5.05
N LEU A 268 -3.55 -21.72 5.01
CA LEU A 268 -3.92 -21.02 3.77
C LEU A 268 -2.76 -20.92 2.76
N ALA A 269 -1.53 -20.73 3.23
CA ALA A 269 -0.34 -20.64 2.39
C ALA A 269 -0.12 -21.89 1.50
N GLN A 270 -0.61 -23.06 1.92
CA GLN A 270 -0.55 -24.30 1.15
C GLN A 270 -1.51 -24.32 -0.06
N HIS A 271 -2.52 -23.46 -0.05
CA HIS A 271 -3.51 -23.33 -1.13
C HIS A 271 -3.16 -22.22 -2.12
N VAL A 272 -2.08 -21.47 -1.87
CA VAL A 272 -1.58 -20.46 -2.82
C VAL A 272 -1.08 -21.16 -4.08
N SER A 273 -1.48 -20.63 -5.24
CA SER A 273 -1.13 -21.21 -6.54
C SER A 273 0.38 -21.38 -6.72
N ALA A 274 0.82 -22.45 -7.37
CA ALA A 274 2.22 -22.65 -7.75
C ALA A 274 2.74 -21.53 -8.66
N ASN A 275 1.86 -20.88 -9.43
CA ASN A 275 2.19 -19.75 -10.30
C ASN A 275 2.00 -18.38 -9.62
N ALA A 276 1.61 -18.34 -8.34
CA ALA A 276 1.27 -17.09 -7.67
C ALA A 276 2.41 -16.07 -7.69
N LEU A 277 3.67 -16.52 -7.61
CA LEU A 277 4.84 -15.64 -7.72
C LEU A 277 4.94 -15.00 -9.11
N GLU A 278 4.75 -15.78 -10.17
CA GLU A 278 4.82 -15.28 -11.55
C GLU A 278 3.68 -14.29 -11.85
N ASP A 279 2.45 -14.64 -11.44
CA ASP A 279 1.27 -13.79 -11.59
C ASP A 279 1.43 -12.48 -10.81
N TYR A 280 1.98 -12.56 -9.59
CA TYR A 280 2.26 -11.41 -8.73
C TYR A 280 3.32 -10.49 -9.34
N VAL A 281 4.43 -11.06 -9.81
CA VAL A 281 5.47 -10.30 -10.52
C VAL A 281 4.87 -9.62 -11.75
N ALA A 282 4.09 -10.32 -12.58
CA ALA A 282 3.45 -9.75 -13.75
C ALA A 282 2.48 -8.60 -13.38
N ALA A 283 1.78 -8.68 -12.25
CA ALA A 283 0.96 -7.58 -11.75
C ALA A 283 1.80 -6.35 -11.37
N LEU A 284 2.92 -6.55 -10.67
CA LEU A 284 3.86 -5.47 -10.36
C LEU A 284 4.45 -4.84 -11.63
N GLU A 285 4.75 -5.63 -12.66
CA GLU A 285 5.25 -5.12 -13.94
C GLU A 285 4.22 -4.24 -14.65
N ARG A 286 2.93 -4.60 -14.59
CA ARG A 286 1.84 -3.75 -15.10
C ARG A 286 1.74 -2.43 -14.33
N GLU A 287 1.92 -2.46 -13.01
CA GLU A 287 1.96 -1.23 -12.20
C GLU A 287 3.19 -0.36 -12.56
N VAL A 288 4.37 -0.95 -12.81
CA VAL A 288 5.52 -0.20 -13.35
C VAL A 288 5.16 0.48 -14.67
N GLN A 289 4.55 -0.25 -15.60
CA GLN A 289 4.14 0.29 -16.90
C GLN A 289 3.15 1.45 -16.73
N LYS A 290 2.17 1.31 -15.84
CA LYS A 290 1.20 2.35 -15.49
C LYS A 290 1.89 3.62 -14.98
N TYR A 291 2.80 3.52 -14.00
CA TYR A 291 3.46 4.71 -13.45
C TYR A 291 4.44 5.37 -14.42
N LEU A 292 4.94 4.64 -15.41
CA LEU A 292 5.75 5.19 -16.49
C LEU A 292 4.92 5.93 -17.54
N SER A 293 3.65 5.53 -17.77
CA SER A 293 2.80 6.10 -18.82
C SER A 293 1.90 7.26 -18.38
N HIS A 294 1.60 7.40 -17.08
CA HIS A 294 0.78 8.50 -16.58
C HIS A 294 1.59 9.80 -16.51
N ALA A 295 0.94 10.93 -16.75
CA ALA A 295 1.50 12.26 -16.57
C ALA A 295 0.99 12.88 -15.25
N PRO A 296 1.88 13.33 -14.35
CA PRO A 296 3.34 13.20 -14.40
C PRO A 296 3.79 11.76 -14.13
N THR A 297 4.87 11.33 -14.80
CA THR A 297 5.54 10.06 -14.52
C THR A 297 5.99 10.03 -13.06
N ASN A 298 5.93 8.88 -12.41
CA ASN A 298 6.31 8.74 -11.00
C ASN A 298 7.45 7.71 -10.82
N TYR A 299 8.70 8.17 -10.94
CA TYR A 299 9.88 7.32 -10.83
C TYR A 299 10.08 6.74 -9.41
N GLY A 300 9.61 7.44 -8.37
CA GLY A 300 9.62 6.90 -7.01
C GLY A 300 8.74 5.65 -6.86
N LYS A 301 7.52 5.67 -7.42
CA LYS A 301 6.64 4.48 -7.44
C LYS A 301 7.22 3.37 -8.31
N VAL A 302 7.83 3.71 -9.45
CA VAL A 302 8.52 2.75 -10.32
C VAL A 302 9.65 2.05 -9.55
N ALA A 303 10.51 2.80 -8.86
CA ALA A 303 11.60 2.27 -8.05
C ALA A 303 11.11 1.26 -6.99
N LYS A 304 10.03 1.57 -6.26
CA LYS A 304 9.45 0.64 -5.27
C LYS A 304 8.94 -0.65 -5.87
N ARG A 305 8.29 -0.59 -7.04
CA ARG A 305 7.79 -1.79 -7.72
C ARG A 305 8.94 -2.61 -8.28
N MET A 306 9.97 -1.96 -8.85
CA MET A 306 11.19 -2.63 -9.30
C MET A 306 11.95 -3.30 -8.17
N TYR A 307 12.08 -2.68 -6.99
CA TYR A 307 12.70 -3.34 -5.82
C TYR A 307 12.00 -4.66 -5.51
N ASN A 308 10.66 -4.65 -5.46
CA ASN A 308 9.85 -5.83 -5.22
C ASN A 308 9.98 -6.88 -6.33
N ILE A 309 10.01 -6.48 -7.60
CA ILE A 309 10.21 -7.40 -8.73
C ILE A 309 11.60 -8.03 -8.65
N PHE A 310 12.64 -7.22 -8.44
CA PHE A 310 14.03 -7.67 -8.49
C PHE A 310 14.40 -8.60 -7.35
N ARG A 311 13.94 -8.30 -6.13
CA ARG A 311 14.13 -9.20 -4.97
C ARG A 311 13.39 -10.53 -5.13
N LEU A 312 12.26 -10.56 -5.85
CA LEU A 312 11.47 -11.77 -6.10
C LEU A 312 11.94 -12.58 -7.31
N THR A 313 12.73 -11.97 -8.21
CA THR A 313 13.18 -12.59 -9.47
C THR A 313 14.68 -12.90 -9.50
N GLY A 314 15.36 -12.75 -8.37
CA GLY A 314 16.79 -13.08 -8.25
C GLY A 314 17.74 -11.98 -8.76
N ARG A 315 17.26 -10.78 -9.05
CA ARG A 315 18.07 -9.61 -9.44
C ARG A 315 18.52 -8.84 -8.19
N TYR A 316 19.22 -9.54 -7.29
CA TYR A 316 19.47 -9.05 -5.94
C TYR A 316 20.37 -7.82 -5.92
N GLU A 317 21.31 -7.69 -6.85
CA GLU A 317 22.20 -6.54 -6.90
C GLU A 317 21.43 -5.25 -7.23
N GLU A 318 20.54 -5.26 -8.24
CA GLU A 318 19.67 -4.13 -8.53
C GLU A 318 18.64 -3.88 -7.42
N ALA A 319 18.16 -4.93 -6.76
CA ALA A 319 17.30 -4.79 -5.60
C ALA A 319 18.02 -4.10 -4.44
N ALA A 320 19.29 -4.45 -4.17
CA ALA A 320 20.11 -3.79 -3.14
C ALA A 320 20.30 -2.30 -3.45
N PHE A 321 20.60 -1.93 -4.70
CA PHE A 321 20.67 -0.51 -5.08
C PHE A 321 19.35 0.22 -4.82
N LEU A 322 18.23 -0.38 -5.22
CA LEU A 322 16.91 0.23 -5.04
C LEU A 322 16.51 0.29 -3.57
N ARG A 323 16.92 -0.68 -2.76
CA ARG A 323 16.73 -0.69 -1.29
C ARG A 323 17.39 0.53 -0.67
N GLU A 324 18.68 0.74 -0.94
CA GLU A 324 19.43 1.88 -0.40
C GLU A 324 18.99 3.23 -0.99
N LEU A 325 18.36 3.23 -2.17
CA LEU A 325 17.73 4.45 -2.70
C LEU A 325 16.62 4.98 -1.80
N PHE A 326 16.04 4.14 -0.95
CA PHE A 326 15.00 4.54 0.01
C PHE A 326 15.52 4.71 1.43
N ASP A 327 16.83 4.72 1.65
CA ASP A 327 17.41 5.09 2.93
C ASP A 327 17.47 6.61 3.13
N GLU A 328 17.58 7.03 4.39
CA GLU A 328 17.70 8.44 4.76
C GLU A 328 18.97 9.03 4.14
N PRO A 329 18.87 10.22 3.51
CA PRO A 329 17.75 11.17 3.61
C PRO A 329 16.73 11.13 2.45
N THR A 330 16.86 10.19 1.52
CA THR A 330 16.05 10.13 0.28
C THR A 330 14.59 9.76 0.54
N THR A 331 14.31 8.99 1.60
CA THR A 331 12.94 8.59 1.99
C THR A 331 12.02 9.78 2.21
N ILE A 332 12.55 10.92 2.69
CA ILE A 332 11.77 12.13 2.95
C ILE A 332 11.21 12.74 1.67
N LEU A 333 11.95 12.64 0.56
CA LEU A 333 11.44 13.07 -0.75
C LEU A 333 10.21 12.29 -1.19
N TYR A 334 10.02 11.06 -0.68
CA TYR A 334 8.80 10.31 -0.96
C TYR A 334 7.59 10.85 -0.18
N GLN A 335 7.79 11.46 1.00
CA GLN A 335 6.71 12.09 1.75
C GLN A 335 6.09 13.28 0.98
N VAL A 336 6.82 13.90 0.06
CA VAL A 336 6.27 14.89 -0.88
C VAL A 336 5.07 14.33 -1.63
N TRP A 337 5.14 13.09 -2.14
CA TRP A 337 4.02 12.46 -2.83
C TRP A 337 2.82 12.21 -1.90
N SER A 338 3.07 11.95 -0.61
CA SER A 338 2.01 11.86 0.39
C SER A 338 1.32 13.21 0.57
N LEU A 339 2.09 14.30 0.67
CA LEU A 339 1.54 15.66 0.73
C LEU A 339 0.72 15.98 -0.53
N ILE A 340 1.22 15.64 -1.72
CA ILE A 340 0.48 15.84 -2.98
C ILE A 340 -0.88 15.14 -2.97
N ARG A 341 -0.94 13.90 -2.48
CA ARG A 341 -2.22 13.20 -2.34
C ARG A 341 -3.15 13.89 -1.34
N THR A 342 -2.63 14.33 -0.18
CA THR A 342 -3.43 15.10 0.80
C THR A 342 -4.02 16.36 0.16
N ILE A 343 -3.25 17.07 -0.68
CA ILE A 343 -3.73 18.23 -1.42
C ILE A 343 -4.91 17.83 -2.33
N ASP A 344 -4.76 16.75 -3.10
CA ASP A 344 -5.79 16.25 -4.01
C ASP A 344 -7.08 15.85 -3.26
N ASP A 345 -6.96 15.36 -2.03
CA ASP A 345 -8.11 15.03 -1.17
C ASP A 345 -8.77 16.27 -0.57
N CYS A 346 -7.99 17.30 -0.22
CA CYS A 346 -8.46 18.56 0.36
C CYS A 346 -9.34 19.38 -0.60
N VAL A 347 -9.14 19.23 -1.92
CA VAL A 347 -9.87 19.98 -2.95
C VAL A 347 -11.14 19.28 -3.43
N LYS A 348 -11.44 18.08 -2.92
CA LYS A 348 -12.68 17.37 -3.24
C LYS A 348 -13.87 17.97 -2.46
N PRO A 349 -15.07 18.07 -3.07
CA PRO A 349 -16.28 18.47 -2.35
C PRO A 349 -16.52 17.56 -1.14
N GLY A 350 -16.76 18.14 0.03
CA GLY A 350 -16.98 17.38 1.27
C GLY A 350 -15.71 16.87 1.96
N ALA A 351 -14.52 17.38 1.60
CA ALA A 351 -13.27 17.01 2.22
C ALA A 351 -13.30 17.15 3.76
N SER A 352 -12.84 16.12 4.45
CA SER A 352 -12.69 16.09 5.92
C SER A 352 -11.41 16.77 6.39
N ILE A 353 -10.44 16.95 5.50
CA ILE A 353 -9.13 17.54 5.79
C ILE A 353 -9.23 19.06 5.67
N THR A 354 -8.78 19.76 6.72
CA THR A 354 -8.74 21.23 6.75
C THR A 354 -7.47 21.76 6.08
N ILE A 355 -7.53 23.01 5.61
CA ILE A 355 -6.35 23.71 5.07
C ILE A 355 -5.27 23.87 6.17
N ASP A 356 -5.67 24.06 7.43
CA ASP A 356 -4.73 24.11 8.56
C ASP A 356 -3.95 22.80 8.72
N ASN A 357 -4.60 21.64 8.59
CA ASN A 357 -3.93 20.35 8.63
C ASN A 357 -2.95 20.19 7.47
N LEU A 358 -3.33 20.66 6.27
CA LEU A 358 -2.48 20.62 5.09
C LEU A 358 -1.24 21.53 5.25
N LEU A 359 -1.41 22.73 5.82
CA LEU A 359 -0.31 23.64 6.13
C LEU A 359 0.62 23.04 7.19
N ALA A 360 0.07 22.46 8.26
CA ALA A 360 0.86 21.78 9.29
C ALA A 360 1.66 20.61 8.72
N GLN A 361 1.06 19.80 7.84
CA GLN A 361 1.77 18.70 7.16
C GLN A 361 2.88 19.23 6.24
N THR A 362 2.64 20.36 5.55
CA THR A 362 3.66 21.01 4.73
C THR A 362 4.81 21.54 5.58
N ASP A 363 4.51 22.16 6.73
CA ASP A 363 5.50 22.64 7.70
C ASP A 363 6.37 21.51 8.26
N HIS A 364 5.74 20.39 8.63
CA HIS A 364 6.46 19.21 9.09
C HIS A 364 7.39 18.66 8.02
N LEU A 365 6.94 18.59 6.75
CA LEU A 365 7.77 18.15 5.64
C LEU A 365 8.95 19.09 5.38
N ILE A 366 8.76 20.41 5.52
CA ILE A 366 9.86 21.38 5.40
C ILE A 366 10.93 21.11 6.46
N LEU A 367 10.52 20.92 7.72
CA LEU A 367 11.46 20.62 8.81
C LEU A 367 12.19 19.29 8.58
N ALA A 368 11.44 18.25 8.17
CA ALA A 368 12.02 16.95 7.87
C ALA A 368 13.06 17.03 6.73
N VAL A 369 12.80 17.83 5.70
CA VAL A 369 13.77 18.08 4.61
C VAL A 369 15.02 18.79 5.13
N VAL A 370 14.88 19.80 5.99
CA VAL A 370 16.01 20.54 6.60
C VAL A 370 16.85 19.64 7.51
N GLU A 371 16.23 18.71 8.23
CA GLU A 371 16.93 17.81 9.15
C GLU A 371 17.72 16.72 8.43
N ALA A 372 17.30 16.34 7.21
CA ALA A 372 17.88 15.18 6.53
C ALA A 372 18.73 15.52 5.30
N LEU A 373 18.36 16.56 4.53
CA LEU A 373 19.14 16.95 3.36
C LEU A 373 20.13 18.06 3.73
N GLU A 374 21.18 18.18 2.93
CA GLU A 374 22.18 19.25 3.07
C GLU A 374 22.44 19.95 1.72
N GLY A 375 22.90 21.21 1.80
CA GLY A 375 23.46 21.94 0.66
C GLY A 375 22.42 22.43 -0.36
N ASP A 376 22.78 22.39 -1.65
CA ASP A 376 21.96 22.97 -2.72
C ASP A 376 20.64 22.21 -2.92
N GLN A 377 20.62 20.90 -2.67
CA GLN A 377 19.42 20.06 -2.80
C GLN A 377 18.38 20.42 -1.73
N GLU A 378 18.81 20.49 -0.47
CA GLU A 378 17.99 20.96 0.66
C GLU A 378 17.41 22.35 0.34
N SER A 379 18.28 23.30 -0.01
CA SER A 379 17.91 24.68 -0.28
C SER A 379 16.83 24.81 -1.36
N GLU A 380 16.97 24.05 -2.45
CA GLU A 380 16.01 24.08 -3.54
C GLU A 380 14.65 23.46 -3.16
N ILE A 381 14.65 22.32 -2.48
CA ILE A 381 13.41 21.64 -2.07
C ILE A 381 12.67 22.47 -1.03
N VAL A 382 13.38 22.99 -0.01
CA VAL A 382 12.79 23.88 1.01
C VAL A 382 12.19 25.13 0.37
N ARG A 383 12.90 25.75 -0.59
CA ARG A 383 12.39 26.91 -1.34
C ARG A 383 11.08 26.60 -2.05
N LEU A 384 10.99 25.45 -2.73
CA LEU A 384 9.78 25.03 -3.43
C LEU A 384 8.64 24.66 -2.49
N LEU A 385 8.92 23.97 -1.37
CA LEU A 385 7.93 23.65 -0.35
C LEU A 385 7.39 24.91 0.34
N LEU A 386 8.23 25.89 0.67
CA LEU A 386 7.79 27.19 1.19
C LEU A 386 6.91 27.95 0.20
N ARG A 387 7.24 27.88 -1.09
CA ARG A 387 6.41 28.48 -2.15
C ARG A 387 5.05 27.78 -2.25
N LEU A 388 5.03 26.44 -2.19
CA LEU A 388 3.81 25.65 -2.17
C LEU A 388 2.96 25.99 -0.94
N ARG A 389 3.55 26.00 0.24
CA ARG A 389 2.91 26.40 1.50
C ARG A 389 2.24 27.77 1.38
N ASN A 390 2.96 28.76 0.87
CA ASN A 390 2.42 30.12 0.69
C ASN A 390 1.28 30.16 -0.32
N ALA A 391 1.33 29.35 -1.38
CA ALA A 391 0.24 29.25 -2.35
C ALA A 391 -1.00 28.56 -1.75
N LEU A 392 -0.80 27.59 -0.85
CA LEU A 392 -1.87 26.88 -0.14
C LEU A 392 -2.52 27.72 0.98
N ALA A 393 -1.80 28.69 1.56
CA ALA A 393 -2.33 29.52 2.66
C ALA A 393 -3.56 30.36 2.25
N GLY A 394 -3.77 30.60 0.96
CA GLY A 394 -4.96 31.27 0.42
C GLY A 394 -6.02 30.34 -0.16
N GLN A 395 -5.86 29.02 -0.03
CA GLN A 395 -6.76 28.02 -0.60
C GLN A 395 -7.95 27.78 0.33
N GLU A 396 -9.14 27.56 -0.25
CA GLU A 396 -10.33 27.12 0.49
C GLU A 396 -10.56 25.61 0.28
N SER A 397 -10.93 24.91 1.36
CA SER A 397 -11.24 23.47 1.31
C SER A 397 -12.46 23.21 0.43
N GLY A 398 -12.43 22.11 -0.33
CA GLY A 398 -13.49 21.72 -1.27
C GLY A 398 -13.57 22.57 -2.54
N GLN A 399 -12.60 23.45 -2.79
CA GLN A 399 -12.44 24.17 -4.05
C GLN A 399 -11.21 23.70 -4.81
N SER A 400 -11.27 23.76 -6.15
CA SER A 400 -10.14 23.48 -7.02
C SER A 400 -8.93 24.35 -6.67
N LEU A 401 -7.72 23.79 -6.85
CA LEU A 401 -6.48 24.52 -6.62
C LEU A 401 -6.41 25.80 -7.45
N THR A 402 -5.89 26.87 -6.83
CA THR A 402 -5.48 28.05 -7.59
C THR A 402 -4.39 27.69 -8.59
N ALA A 403 -4.31 28.43 -9.71
CA ALA A 403 -3.25 28.23 -10.70
C ALA A 403 -1.83 28.36 -10.09
N GLN A 404 -1.68 29.20 -9.06
CA GLN A 404 -0.42 29.36 -8.34
C GLN A 404 -0.09 28.12 -7.49
N ALA A 405 -1.07 27.54 -6.80
CA ALA A 405 -0.90 26.32 -6.02
C ALA A 405 -0.59 25.12 -6.94
N GLU A 406 -1.28 25.01 -8.08
CA GLU A 406 -1.03 23.97 -9.08
C GLU A 406 0.39 24.06 -9.65
N ALA A 407 0.86 25.28 -9.98
CA ALA A 407 2.21 25.50 -10.48
C ALA A 407 3.28 25.14 -9.43
N ALA A 408 3.09 25.56 -8.17
CA ALA A 408 4.01 25.24 -7.08
C ALA A 408 4.04 23.72 -6.80
N ARG A 409 2.87 23.07 -6.85
CA ARG A 409 2.73 21.60 -6.75
C ARG A 409 3.52 20.90 -7.85
N ALA A 410 3.37 21.35 -9.11
CA ALA A 410 4.09 20.76 -10.24
C ALA A 410 5.61 20.93 -10.14
N GLU A 411 6.11 22.08 -9.66
CA GLU A 411 7.54 22.32 -9.45
C GLU A 411 8.13 21.35 -8.40
N VAL A 412 7.45 21.19 -7.26
CA VAL A 412 7.85 20.26 -6.20
C VAL A 412 7.87 18.82 -6.72
N ILE A 413 6.83 18.40 -7.45
CA ILE A 413 6.76 17.08 -8.08
C ILE A 413 7.94 16.86 -9.03
N ASN A 414 8.24 17.83 -9.88
CA ASN A 414 9.30 17.70 -10.88
C ASN A 414 10.69 17.54 -10.25
N VAL A 415 11.01 18.28 -9.20
CA VAL A 415 12.31 18.16 -8.51
C VAL A 415 12.48 16.77 -7.90
N VAL A 416 11.47 16.27 -7.18
CA VAL A 416 11.50 14.92 -6.60
C VAL A 416 11.60 13.87 -7.70
N ASN A 417 10.82 14.02 -8.77
CA ASN A 417 10.79 13.03 -9.84
C ASN A 417 12.12 12.97 -10.61
N ASN A 418 12.77 14.13 -10.84
CA ASN A 418 14.10 14.20 -11.47
C ASN A 418 15.16 13.54 -10.59
N PHE A 419 15.10 13.74 -9.27
CA PHE A 419 15.99 13.05 -8.34
C PHE A 419 15.91 11.53 -8.54
N PHE A 420 14.71 10.93 -8.48
CA PHE A 420 14.58 9.47 -8.66
C PHE A 420 15.00 9.04 -10.06
N TYR A 421 14.63 9.80 -11.10
CA TYR A 421 15.03 9.49 -12.47
C TYR A 421 16.55 9.37 -12.62
N GLU A 422 17.30 10.38 -12.18
CA GLU A 422 18.75 10.44 -12.28
C GLU A 422 19.43 9.25 -11.61
N LYS A 423 18.96 8.86 -10.42
CA LYS A 423 19.51 7.70 -9.69
C LYS A 423 19.23 6.39 -10.41
N LEU A 424 18.01 6.21 -10.92
CA LEU A 424 17.60 4.99 -11.59
C LEU A 424 18.35 4.78 -12.91
N VAL A 425 18.52 5.83 -13.72
CA VAL A 425 19.18 5.70 -15.03
C VAL A 425 20.70 5.60 -14.95
N ALA A 426 21.28 5.92 -13.79
CA ALA A 426 22.71 5.77 -13.54
C ALA A 426 23.15 4.31 -13.39
N VAL A 427 22.22 3.39 -13.09
CA VAL A 427 22.47 1.94 -13.08
C VAL A 427 22.01 1.35 -14.43
N PRO A 428 22.92 0.88 -15.30
CA PRO A 428 22.58 0.46 -16.66
C PRO A 428 21.47 -0.60 -16.75
N ALA A 429 21.48 -1.60 -15.86
CA ALA A 429 20.49 -2.67 -15.86
C ALA A 429 19.09 -2.22 -15.41
N ILE A 430 19.01 -1.15 -14.59
CA ILE A 430 17.74 -0.52 -14.20
C ILE A 430 17.23 0.35 -15.34
N LYS A 431 18.11 1.15 -15.94
CA LYS A 431 17.82 1.95 -17.13
C LYS A 431 17.24 1.09 -18.26
N GLU A 432 17.92 0.00 -18.60
CA GLU A 432 17.49 -0.92 -19.65
C GLU A 432 16.11 -1.52 -19.35
N TYR A 433 15.86 -1.88 -18.08
CA TYR A 433 14.54 -2.38 -17.67
C TYR A 433 13.44 -1.32 -17.87
N ILE A 434 13.68 -0.06 -17.48
CA ILE A 434 12.74 1.04 -17.69
C ILE A 434 12.48 1.27 -19.19
N GLU A 435 13.55 1.34 -19.99
CA GLU A 435 13.47 1.55 -21.44
C GLU A 435 12.71 0.41 -22.12
N GLN A 436 12.91 -0.84 -21.69
CA GLN A 436 12.16 -2.00 -22.19
C GLN A 436 10.66 -1.88 -21.88
N LYS A 437 10.30 -1.49 -20.66
CA LYS A 437 8.88 -1.32 -20.28
C LYS A 437 8.23 -0.15 -21.03
N GLN A 438 8.96 0.92 -21.30
CA GLN A 438 8.48 2.04 -22.13
C GLN A 438 8.37 1.64 -23.62
N ALA A 439 9.33 0.88 -24.15
CA ALA A 439 9.31 0.42 -25.55
C ALA A 439 8.14 -0.55 -25.82
N ASN A 440 7.82 -1.42 -24.85
CA ASN A 440 6.67 -2.32 -24.92
C ASN A 440 5.32 -1.58 -24.83
N GLN A 441 5.27 -0.29 -24.51
CA GLN A 441 4.06 0.54 -24.60
C GLN A 441 3.80 1.04 -26.03
N ASN A 442 4.85 1.17 -26.85
CA ASN A 442 4.77 1.69 -28.22
C ASN A 442 4.51 0.58 -29.25
N ARG A 443 4.29 -0.65 -28.81
CA ARG A 443 3.89 -1.82 -29.60
C ARG A 443 2.50 -2.26 -29.14
#